data_AF-A0A7C3MVG5-F1
#
_entry.id   AF-A0A7C3MVG5-F1
#
_cell.length_a   1.000
_cell.length_b   1.000
_cell.length_c   1.000
_cell.angle_alpha   90.00
_cell.angle_beta   90.00
_cell.angle_gamma   90.00
#
_symmetry.space_group_name_H-M   'P 1'
#
loop_
_entity.id
_entity.type
_entity.pdbx_description
1 polymer ?
#
loop_
_entity_poly.entity_id
_entity_poly.type
_entity_poly.pdbx_seq_one_letter_code
_entity_poly.pdbx_strand_id
1 'polypeptide(L)'
;MRALKAVVALVAVLTPVACGIVGAQAPGNFVMVSGKVTAVSGDSITVTPIGQGQAVAARIAEDTRLERVDPASFSDIKVGDTVRVMGARRPEGDQPMPALRIQLGEAGAPAGGGGRGGFGGMPAKVKTTDPFVVTIEGQGDRPFVVTQDTEVVQVKPLARDDIKVGEWAMLFGTREGDTVTARFLRVGAGVVSALPGTIKTATKGALTIEVPGGTQVQVKLPDGTAILSQKSSTPSDIKTGELVAVVPATFQMGGEGDIEASRLFVGEIPSGNAGWIAGGAAPMPMMVVSGSVSKADPLTIRVGQDKRAVKLAQGATVVRLARAFSFDLKPGQEVTVAGRMTPDGSFIARGVLLSAQ
;
A
#
# COMPACT_ATOMS: atom_id res chain seq x y z
N MET A 1 -12.36 24.74 79.36
CA MET A 1 -13.67 24.35 78.81
C MET A 1 -13.71 24.74 77.33
N ARG A 2 -13.97 23.75 76.46
CA ARG A 2 -14.64 23.81 75.14
C ARG A 2 -14.48 25.13 74.32
N ALA A 3 -13.73 25.08 73.21
CA ALA A 3 -14.23 24.88 71.82
C ALA A 3 -14.52 26.27 71.15
N LEU A 4 -14.38 26.55 69.84
CA LEU A 4 -14.21 25.79 68.60
C LEU A 4 -13.95 26.78 67.43
N LYS A 5 -13.13 26.38 66.43
CA LYS A 5 -13.11 26.77 64.98
C LYS A 5 -12.79 28.24 64.60
N ALA A 6 -12.05 28.54 63.52
CA ALA A 6 -11.98 27.88 62.22
C ALA A 6 -10.56 27.91 61.59
N VAL A 7 -10.24 26.84 60.85
CA VAL A 7 -9.05 26.68 60.01
C VAL A 7 -9.41 27.16 58.60
N VAL A 8 -8.65 28.12 58.07
CA VAL A 8 -8.71 28.52 56.65
C VAL A 8 -7.66 27.70 55.90
N ALA A 9 -8.11 26.80 55.03
CA ALA A 9 -7.26 26.04 54.13
C ALA A 9 -7.01 26.88 52.86
N LEU A 10 -5.76 27.29 52.66
CA LEU A 10 -5.27 27.91 51.43
C LEU A 10 -5.00 26.80 50.40
N VAL A 11 -5.89 26.65 49.41
CA VAL A 11 -5.66 25.77 48.25
C VAL A 11 -4.79 26.52 47.25
N ALA A 12 -3.51 26.15 47.17
CA ALA A 12 -2.62 26.57 46.10
C ALA A 12 -3.00 25.82 44.82
N VAL A 13 -3.54 26.53 43.83
CA VAL A 13 -3.78 26.02 42.48
C VAL A 13 -2.43 25.93 41.76
N LEU A 14 -1.86 24.73 41.71
CA LEU A 14 -0.76 24.40 40.80
C LEU A 14 -1.34 24.27 39.39
N THR A 15 -1.12 25.25 38.53
CA THR A 15 -1.31 25.11 37.09
C THR A 15 -0.16 24.26 36.53
N PRO A 16 -0.42 23.15 35.83
CA PRO A 16 0.62 22.48 35.06
C PRO A 16 1.03 23.40 33.91
N VAL A 17 2.30 23.83 33.91
CA VAL A 17 2.96 24.38 32.73
C VAL A 17 3.04 23.25 31.71
N ALA A 18 2.10 23.22 30.77
CA ALA A 18 2.23 22.40 29.58
C ALA A 18 3.42 22.93 28.79
N CYS A 19 4.54 22.20 28.85
CA CYS A 19 5.68 22.42 27.98
C CYS A 19 5.22 22.07 26.55
N GLY A 20 4.78 23.09 25.81
CA GLY A 20 4.49 22.98 24.40
C GLY A 20 5.77 22.64 23.66
N ILE A 21 5.91 21.38 23.25
CA ILE A 21 6.87 21.01 22.22
C ILE A 21 6.33 21.64 20.93
N VAL A 22 6.80 22.84 20.62
CA VAL A 22 6.66 23.43 19.29
C VAL A 22 7.60 22.65 18.37
N GLY A 23 7.15 21.46 17.97
CA GLY A 23 7.67 20.83 16.78
C GLY A 23 7.25 21.71 15.60
N ALA A 24 8.23 22.25 14.87
CA ALA A 24 7.99 22.91 13.60
C ALA A 24 7.10 22.00 12.73
N GLN A 25 5.84 22.39 12.54
CA GLN A 25 4.91 21.65 11.71
C GLN A 25 5.43 21.68 10.27
N ALA A 26 5.70 20.48 9.74
CA ALA A 26 6.01 20.30 8.33
C ALA A 26 4.89 20.91 7.46
N PRO A 27 5.22 21.49 6.29
CA PRO A 27 4.22 22.08 5.40
C PRO A 27 3.24 21.00 4.90
N GLY A 28 1.98 21.11 5.35
CA GLY A 28 0.80 20.36 4.89
C GLY A 28 0.81 18.87 5.24
N ASN A 29 -0.19 18.41 6.02
CA ASN A 29 -0.43 16.98 6.22
C ASN A 29 -0.93 16.36 4.91
N PHE A 30 0.00 15.98 4.03
CA PHE A 30 -0.32 15.22 2.83
C PHE A 30 -0.92 13.88 3.23
N VAL A 31 -2.09 13.56 2.68
CA VAL A 31 -2.82 12.34 2.96
C VAL A 31 -3.17 11.62 1.67
N MET A 32 -3.19 10.29 1.76
CA MET A 32 -3.78 9.42 0.75
C MET A 32 -5.02 8.77 1.35
N VAL A 33 -6.12 8.76 0.60
CA VAL A 33 -7.33 8.02 0.98
C VAL A 33 -7.72 7.12 -0.18
N SER A 34 -7.77 5.81 0.06
CA SER A 34 -8.35 4.85 -0.88
C SER A 34 -9.62 4.30 -0.27
N GLY A 35 -10.70 4.19 -1.04
CA GLY A 35 -12.03 3.96 -0.49
C GLY A 35 -13.13 3.87 -1.51
N LYS A 36 -14.34 3.58 -1.04
CA LYS A 36 -15.56 3.59 -1.85
C LYS A 36 -16.18 4.98 -1.81
N VAL A 37 -16.54 5.53 -2.96
CA VAL A 37 -17.30 6.78 -3.06
C VAL A 37 -18.72 6.53 -2.54
N THR A 38 -19.14 7.27 -1.52
CA THR A 38 -20.47 7.14 -0.90
C THR A 38 -21.38 8.33 -1.18
N ALA A 39 -20.80 9.49 -1.52
CA ALA A 39 -21.55 10.66 -1.97
C ALA A 39 -20.72 11.48 -2.97
N VAL A 40 -21.42 12.19 -3.85
CA VAL A 40 -20.87 13.15 -4.81
C VAL A 40 -21.76 14.40 -4.73
N SER A 41 -21.17 15.57 -4.51
CA SER A 41 -21.90 16.83 -4.36
C SER A 41 -21.05 18.00 -4.86
N GLY A 42 -21.35 18.49 -6.06
CA GLY A 42 -20.68 19.65 -6.64
C GLY A 42 -19.17 19.45 -6.76
N ASP A 43 -18.39 20.23 -6.01
CA ASP A 43 -16.93 20.15 -5.95
C ASP A 43 -16.42 19.22 -4.84
N SER A 44 -17.23 18.29 -4.33
CA SER A 44 -16.84 17.39 -3.24
C SER A 44 -17.30 15.95 -3.48
N ILE A 45 -16.49 14.99 -3.01
CA ILE A 45 -16.85 13.58 -2.90
C ILE A 45 -16.66 13.12 -1.46
N THR A 46 -17.45 12.15 -1.02
CA THR A 46 -17.21 11.43 0.25
C THR A 46 -16.69 10.04 -0.05
N VAL A 47 -15.57 9.68 0.59
CA VAL A 47 -14.90 8.41 0.42
C VAL A 47 -14.85 7.68 1.77
N THR A 48 -15.41 6.48 1.83
CA THR A 48 -15.24 5.57 2.98
C THR A 48 -13.92 4.81 2.80
N PRO A 49 -12.92 5.02 3.67
CA PRO A 49 -11.61 4.42 3.49
C PRO A 49 -11.62 2.88 3.49
N ILE A 50 -10.68 2.29 2.75
CA ILE A 50 -10.35 0.86 2.77
C ILE A 50 -9.60 0.58 4.08
N GLY A 51 -10.34 0.15 5.10
CA GLY A 51 -9.79 -0.05 6.44
C GLY A 51 -10.73 0.50 7.52
N GLN A 52 -10.28 0.47 8.78
CA GLN A 52 -10.98 1.20 9.83
C GLN A 52 -10.73 2.71 9.62
N GLY A 53 -11.79 3.50 9.63
CA GLY A 53 -11.69 4.95 9.47
C GLY A 53 -13.05 5.62 9.28
N GLN A 54 -13.13 6.89 9.65
CA GLN A 54 -14.29 7.71 9.34
C GLN A 54 -14.31 8.05 7.85
N ALA A 55 -15.51 8.24 7.30
CA ALA A 55 -15.67 8.74 5.95
C ALA A 55 -14.96 10.09 5.80
N VAL A 56 -14.28 10.29 4.67
CA VAL A 56 -13.51 11.49 4.40
C VAL A 56 -14.21 12.28 3.31
N ALA A 57 -14.51 13.55 3.60
CA ALA A 57 -14.94 14.50 2.59
C ALA A 57 -13.69 15.04 1.86
N ALA A 58 -13.70 14.94 0.54
CA ALA A 58 -12.61 15.41 -0.31
C ALA A 58 -13.12 16.44 -1.31
N ARG A 59 -12.57 17.66 -1.24
CA ARG A 59 -12.81 18.71 -2.21
C ARG A 59 -12.01 18.45 -3.48
N ILE A 60 -12.69 18.52 -4.62
CA ILE A 60 -12.15 18.48 -5.97
C ILE A 60 -12.04 19.93 -6.46
N ALA A 61 -10.85 20.52 -6.32
CA ALA A 61 -10.53 21.82 -6.87
C ALA A 61 -10.46 21.77 -8.42
N GLU A 62 -10.40 22.94 -9.06
CA GLU A 62 -10.28 23.03 -10.53
C GLU A 62 -8.96 22.46 -11.06
N ASP A 63 -7.90 22.58 -10.27
CA ASP A 63 -6.57 22.03 -10.57
C ASP A 63 -6.40 20.57 -10.11
N THR A 64 -7.45 19.96 -9.51
CA THR A 64 -7.41 18.55 -9.17
C THR A 64 -7.31 17.72 -10.45
N ARG A 65 -6.23 16.94 -10.56
CA ARG A 65 -6.10 15.98 -11.64
C ARG A 65 -7.02 14.78 -11.43
N LEU A 66 -7.90 14.55 -12.40
CA LEU A 66 -8.88 13.46 -12.39
C LEU A 66 -8.53 12.40 -13.43
N GLU A 67 -8.45 11.14 -12.99
CA GLU A 67 -8.14 10.01 -13.86
C GLU A 67 -9.09 8.84 -13.63
N ARG A 68 -9.39 8.12 -14.71
CA ARG A 68 -10.06 6.83 -14.68
C ARG A 68 -9.05 5.73 -14.95
N VAL A 69 -9.18 4.64 -14.19
CA VAL A 69 -8.39 3.42 -14.34
C VAL A 69 -9.30 2.29 -14.77
N ASP A 70 -9.20 1.92 -16.04
CA ASP A 70 -9.95 0.82 -16.63
C ASP A 70 -9.05 -0.43 -16.73
N PRO A 71 -9.59 -1.64 -16.52
CA PRO A 71 -8.86 -2.87 -16.80
C PRO A 71 -8.47 -2.97 -18.28
N ALA A 72 -7.27 -3.48 -18.54
CA ALA A 72 -6.77 -3.78 -19.87
C ALA A 72 -6.08 -5.14 -19.87
N SER A 73 -5.60 -5.56 -21.03
CA SER A 73 -4.96 -6.85 -21.28
C SER A 73 -3.62 -6.68 -21.97
N PHE A 74 -2.79 -7.72 -21.97
CA PHE A 74 -1.52 -7.71 -22.70
C PHE A 74 -1.70 -7.46 -24.20
N SER A 75 -2.78 -7.97 -24.80
CA SER A 75 -3.11 -7.75 -26.22
C SER A 75 -3.45 -6.29 -26.56
N ASP A 76 -3.74 -5.46 -25.56
CA ASP A 76 -3.99 -4.03 -25.76
C ASP A 76 -2.69 -3.23 -25.87
N ILE A 77 -1.54 -3.82 -25.51
CA ILE A 77 -0.22 -3.18 -25.55
C ILE A 77 0.33 -3.26 -26.97
N LYS A 78 0.59 -2.10 -27.58
CA LYS A 78 1.12 -1.98 -28.94
C LYS A 78 2.47 -1.28 -28.94
N VAL A 79 3.30 -1.61 -29.93
CA VAL A 79 4.55 -0.87 -30.20
C VAL A 79 4.21 0.61 -30.44
N GLY A 80 4.97 1.50 -29.79
CA GLY A 80 4.75 2.94 -29.80
C GLY A 80 3.79 3.47 -28.73
N ASP A 81 3.10 2.59 -27.98
CA ASP A 81 2.26 3.01 -26.86
C ASP A 81 3.13 3.65 -25.77
N THR A 82 2.59 4.71 -25.15
CA THR A 82 3.15 5.25 -23.92
C THR A 82 2.71 4.36 -22.76
N VAL A 83 3.68 3.78 -22.05
CA VAL A 83 3.42 2.91 -20.91
C VAL A 83 4.25 3.31 -19.70
N ARG A 84 3.73 2.96 -18.52
CA ARG A 84 4.50 2.91 -17.28
C ARG A 84 4.50 1.47 -16.78
N VAL A 85 5.69 0.88 -16.68
CA VAL A 85 5.86 -0.47 -16.14
C VAL A 85 6.40 -0.39 -14.72
N MET A 86 5.67 -1.00 -13.80
CA MET A 86 6.11 -1.28 -12.44
C MET A 86 6.55 -2.73 -12.39
N GLY A 87 7.85 -2.97 -12.22
CA GLY A 87 8.41 -4.31 -12.08
C GLY A 87 8.81 -4.63 -10.65
N ALA A 88 9.04 -5.92 -10.38
CA ALA A 88 9.76 -6.35 -9.20
C ALA A 88 11.22 -5.86 -9.24
N ARG A 89 11.94 -5.98 -8.13
CA ARG A 89 13.39 -5.70 -8.11
C ARG A 89 14.07 -6.58 -9.17
N ARG A 90 15.02 -6.00 -9.90
CA ARG A 90 15.77 -6.71 -10.95
C ARG A 90 16.38 -8.01 -10.36
N PRO A 91 16.18 -9.17 -11.00
CA PRO A 91 16.94 -10.38 -10.68
C PRO A 91 18.45 -10.11 -10.84
N GLU A 92 19.30 -10.95 -10.26
CA GLU A 92 20.74 -10.82 -10.48
C GLU A 92 21.09 -11.05 -11.97
N GLY A 93 21.95 -10.21 -12.55
CA GLY A 93 22.33 -10.27 -13.97
C GLY A 93 21.41 -9.50 -14.94
N ASP A 94 21.48 -9.86 -16.23
CA ASP A 94 20.75 -9.22 -17.34
C ASP A 94 19.37 -9.82 -17.60
N GLN A 95 18.79 -10.52 -16.62
CA GLN A 95 17.48 -11.14 -16.80
C GLN A 95 16.35 -10.10 -16.88
N PRO A 96 15.35 -10.31 -17.75
CA PRO A 96 14.14 -9.49 -17.81
C PRO A 96 13.44 -9.37 -16.45
N MET A 97 12.90 -8.19 -16.14
CA MET A 97 12.24 -7.94 -14.86
C MET A 97 10.77 -8.41 -14.89
N PRO A 98 10.28 -9.19 -13.93
CA PRO A 98 8.84 -9.48 -13.85
C PRO A 98 8.02 -8.19 -13.68
N ALA A 99 7.06 -7.95 -14.57
CA ALA A 99 6.13 -6.84 -14.48
C ALA A 99 5.05 -7.15 -13.44
N LEU A 100 4.90 -6.24 -12.47
CA LEU A 100 3.81 -6.28 -11.49
C LEU A 100 2.59 -5.54 -12.02
N ARG A 101 2.81 -4.44 -12.73
CA ARG A 101 1.76 -3.65 -13.36
C ARG A 101 2.25 -2.90 -14.58
N ILE A 102 1.41 -2.85 -15.61
CA ILE A 102 1.59 -2.02 -16.80
C ILE A 102 0.42 -1.05 -16.87
N GLN A 103 0.71 0.25 -16.94
CA GLN A 103 -0.27 1.29 -17.17
C GLN A 103 -0.12 1.82 -18.59
N LEU A 104 -1.16 1.67 -19.40
CA LEU A 104 -1.28 2.25 -20.74
C LEU A 104 -1.78 3.69 -20.65
N GLY A 105 -1.25 4.56 -21.49
CA GLY A 105 -1.67 5.95 -21.62
C GLY A 105 -0.72 6.95 -20.96
N GLU A 106 -1.01 8.23 -21.16
CA GLU A 106 -0.24 9.34 -20.59
C GLU A 106 -0.59 9.57 -19.11
N ALA A 107 -0.35 8.55 -18.29
CA ALA A 107 -0.44 8.65 -16.85
C ALA A 107 0.73 9.49 -16.31
N GLY A 108 0.54 10.80 -16.25
CA GLY A 108 1.38 11.67 -15.45
C GLY A 108 1.13 11.42 -13.97
N ALA A 109 2.05 10.76 -13.27
CA ALA A 109 2.13 11.02 -11.84
C ALA A 109 2.63 12.45 -11.64
N PRO A 110 2.31 13.11 -10.51
CA PRO A 110 3.04 14.30 -10.10
C PRO A 110 4.54 14.00 -10.13
N ALA A 111 5.31 14.90 -10.73
CA ALA A 111 6.76 14.85 -10.75
C ALA A 111 7.28 14.91 -9.31
N GLY A 112 7.60 13.76 -8.72
CA GLY A 112 8.05 13.70 -7.32
C GLY A 112 8.62 12.36 -6.87
N GLY A 113 9.00 11.48 -7.81
CA GLY A 113 9.46 10.13 -7.48
C GLY A 113 10.65 9.67 -8.31
N GLY A 114 11.66 10.53 -8.44
CA GLY A 114 12.96 10.18 -9.03
C GLY A 114 13.80 9.33 -8.07
N GLY A 115 13.37 8.10 -7.81
CA GLY A 115 14.15 7.12 -7.04
C GLY A 115 14.49 5.91 -7.89
N ARG A 116 15.78 5.53 -7.94
CA ARG A 116 16.22 4.25 -8.52
C ARG A 116 15.71 3.11 -7.63
N GLY A 117 14.51 2.60 -7.94
CA GLY A 117 13.96 1.39 -7.37
C GLY A 117 12.65 1.65 -6.62
N GLY A 118 11.57 1.05 -7.10
CA GLY A 118 10.28 1.00 -6.43
C GLY A 118 9.32 2.13 -6.83
N PHE A 119 8.34 1.80 -7.67
CA PHE A 119 7.15 2.61 -7.96
C PHE A 119 7.37 3.99 -8.59
N GLY A 120 7.64 3.99 -9.90
CA GLY A 120 7.64 5.20 -10.70
C GLY A 120 8.46 5.04 -11.97
N GLY A 121 8.15 4.05 -12.83
CA GLY A 121 8.71 4.06 -14.18
C GLY A 121 8.35 5.39 -14.85
N MET A 122 9.31 6.15 -15.35
CA MET A 122 8.96 7.27 -16.23
C MET A 122 8.11 6.73 -17.39
N PRO A 123 7.10 7.49 -17.88
CA PRO A 123 6.43 7.11 -19.11
C PRO A 123 7.47 6.83 -20.18
N ALA A 124 7.39 5.66 -20.78
CA ALA A 124 8.31 5.19 -21.81
C ALA A 124 7.52 4.61 -22.96
N LYS A 125 8.12 4.58 -24.15
CA LYS A 125 7.50 3.99 -25.33
C LYS A 125 7.74 2.49 -25.34
N VAL A 126 6.74 1.72 -25.75
CA VAL A 126 6.89 0.30 -26.03
C VAL A 126 7.71 0.15 -27.31
N LYS A 127 8.90 -0.43 -27.20
CA LYS A 127 9.80 -0.70 -28.32
C LYS A 127 9.44 -2.00 -29.02
N THR A 128 9.22 -3.06 -28.26
CA THR A 128 8.85 -4.38 -28.78
C THR A 128 7.86 -5.08 -27.87
N THR A 129 7.02 -5.91 -28.48
CA THR A 129 6.18 -6.90 -27.82
C THR A 129 6.53 -8.26 -28.39
N ASP A 130 7.35 -9.02 -27.67
CA ASP A 130 7.57 -10.44 -27.90
C ASP A 130 6.59 -11.18 -26.96
N PRO A 131 5.99 -12.33 -27.30
CA PRO A 131 5.15 -13.09 -26.38
C PRO A 131 5.61 -13.00 -24.92
N PHE A 132 4.80 -12.34 -24.08
CA PHE A 132 5.04 -12.14 -22.65
C PHE A 132 6.28 -11.31 -22.28
N VAL A 133 6.87 -10.56 -23.20
CA VAL A 133 7.95 -9.60 -22.91
C VAL A 133 7.64 -8.23 -23.53
N VAL A 134 7.56 -7.20 -22.70
CA VAL A 134 7.47 -5.80 -23.12
C VAL A 134 8.83 -5.15 -22.93
N THR A 135 9.42 -4.65 -24.00
CA THR A 135 10.62 -3.82 -23.92
C THR A 135 10.21 -2.36 -24.00
N ILE A 136 10.63 -1.56 -23.03
CA ILE A 136 10.42 -0.10 -23.05
C ILE A 136 11.70 0.64 -23.41
N GLU A 137 11.56 1.74 -24.15
CA GLU A 137 12.66 2.64 -24.50
C GLU A 137 13.24 3.34 -23.25
N GLY A 138 14.57 3.52 -23.20
CA GLY A 138 15.25 4.21 -22.11
C GLY A 138 16.79 4.17 -22.20
N GLN A 139 17.47 4.63 -21.14
CA GLN A 139 18.92 4.44 -20.99
C GLN A 139 19.23 2.95 -20.77
N GLY A 140 19.47 2.25 -21.87
CA GLY A 140 19.44 0.79 -21.96
C GLY A 140 18.00 0.30 -22.00
N ASP A 141 17.58 -0.25 -23.14
CA ASP A 141 16.27 -0.88 -23.30
C ASP A 141 15.99 -1.84 -22.14
N ARG A 142 14.76 -1.82 -21.61
CA ARG A 142 14.42 -2.60 -20.42
C ARG A 142 13.36 -3.64 -20.76
N PRO A 143 13.73 -4.94 -20.81
CA PRO A 143 12.75 -6.00 -21.01
C PRO A 143 12.03 -6.31 -19.70
N PHE A 144 10.71 -6.46 -19.79
CA PHE A 144 9.84 -6.86 -18.70
C PHE A 144 9.05 -8.11 -19.06
N VAL A 145 9.08 -9.14 -18.22
CA VAL A 145 8.24 -10.33 -18.37
C VAL A 145 6.83 -10.02 -17.89
N VAL A 146 5.84 -10.21 -18.76
CA VAL A 146 4.42 -10.09 -18.45
C VAL A 146 3.86 -11.47 -18.17
N THR A 147 3.46 -11.70 -16.93
CA THR A 147 2.85 -12.97 -16.51
C THR A 147 1.34 -12.81 -16.36
N GLN A 148 0.65 -13.91 -16.08
CA GLN A 148 -0.77 -13.89 -15.71
C GLN A 148 -1.07 -13.03 -14.47
N ASP A 149 -0.06 -12.77 -13.65
CA ASP A 149 -0.17 -11.97 -12.43
C ASP A 149 0.12 -10.47 -12.67
N THR A 150 0.58 -10.11 -13.87
CA THR A 150 0.81 -8.71 -14.25
C THR A 150 -0.53 -8.00 -14.42
N GLU A 151 -0.75 -6.97 -13.61
CA GLU A 151 -1.92 -6.12 -13.75
C GLU A 151 -1.74 -5.19 -14.97
N VAL A 152 -2.58 -5.30 -16.00
CA VAL A 152 -2.59 -4.34 -17.10
C VAL A 152 -3.81 -3.44 -16.95
N VAL A 153 -3.60 -2.13 -17.00
CA VAL A 153 -4.66 -1.13 -16.90
C VAL A 153 -4.46 -0.04 -17.94
N GLN A 154 -5.56 0.59 -18.33
CA GLN A 154 -5.54 1.83 -19.09
C GLN A 154 -5.90 2.99 -18.16
N VAL A 155 -5.12 4.07 -18.27
CA VAL A 155 -5.34 5.30 -17.52
C VAL A 155 -5.72 6.40 -18.50
N LYS A 156 -6.84 7.07 -18.24
CA LYS A 156 -7.36 8.16 -19.09
C LYS A 156 -7.89 9.33 -18.24
N PRO A 157 -7.98 10.55 -18.80
CA PRO A 157 -8.63 11.66 -18.12
C PRO A 157 -10.07 11.30 -17.72
N LEU A 158 -10.53 11.84 -16.59
CA LEU A 158 -11.88 11.65 -16.06
C LEU A 158 -12.55 13.02 -15.90
N ALA A 159 -13.77 13.18 -16.41
CA ALA A 159 -14.57 14.36 -16.09
C ALA A 159 -15.15 14.24 -14.67
N ARG A 160 -15.31 15.36 -13.97
CA ARG A 160 -15.84 15.37 -12.60
C ARG A 160 -17.22 14.72 -12.51
N ASP A 161 -18.09 15.02 -13.46
CA ASP A 161 -19.47 14.53 -13.49
C ASP A 161 -19.57 13.02 -13.79
N ASP A 162 -18.48 12.40 -14.23
CA ASP A 162 -18.40 10.95 -14.48
C ASP A 162 -18.05 10.14 -13.22
N ILE A 163 -17.82 10.78 -12.07
CA ILE A 163 -17.57 10.10 -10.80
C ILE A 163 -18.91 9.64 -10.21
N LYS A 164 -19.03 8.34 -9.92
CA LYS A 164 -20.29 7.75 -9.46
C LYS A 164 -20.17 7.21 -8.03
N VAL A 165 -21.27 7.34 -7.29
CA VAL A 165 -21.44 6.66 -6.00
C VAL A 165 -21.30 5.15 -6.21
N GLY A 166 -20.54 4.50 -5.34
CA GLY A 166 -20.23 3.09 -5.39
C GLY A 166 -18.91 2.76 -6.06
N GLU A 167 -18.29 3.69 -6.80
CA GLU A 167 -16.98 3.47 -7.41
C GLU A 167 -15.86 3.48 -6.36
N TRP A 168 -14.78 2.77 -6.67
CA TRP A 168 -13.55 2.82 -5.89
C TRP A 168 -12.72 4.02 -6.32
N ALA A 169 -12.21 4.75 -5.34
CA ALA A 169 -11.39 5.95 -5.51
C ALA A 169 -10.09 5.85 -4.72
N MET A 170 -9.03 6.44 -5.27
CA MET A 170 -7.79 6.75 -4.58
C MET A 170 -7.50 8.22 -4.79
N LEU A 171 -7.42 8.99 -3.71
CA LEU A 171 -7.09 10.40 -3.73
C LEU A 171 -5.79 10.67 -2.98
N PHE A 172 -5.07 11.68 -3.46
CA PHE A 172 -3.95 12.31 -2.79
C PHE A 172 -4.25 13.78 -2.61
N GLY A 173 -4.03 14.30 -1.42
CA GLY A 173 -4.38 15.67 -1.11
C GLY A 173 -3.73 16.17 0.16
N THR A 174 -4.05 17.40 0.53
CA THR A 174 -3.65 17.99 1.81
C THR A 174 -4.86 17.97 2.73
N ARG A 175 -4.67 17.50 3.97
CA ARG A 175 -5.73 17.51 4.99
C ARG A 175 -5.68 18.80 5.81
N GLU A 176 -6.83 19.43 5.94
CA GLU A 176 -7.10 20.58 6.79
C GLU A 176 -8.38 20.30 7.60
N GLY A 177 -8.22 20.00 8.89
CA GLY A 177 -9.31 19.47 9.71
C GLY A 177 -9.86 18.16 9.15
N ASP A 178 -11.18 18.08 9.00
CA ASP A 178 -11.88 16.88 8.48
C ASP A 178 -11.98 16.84 6.96
N THR A 179 -11.51 17.88 6.27
CA THR A 179 -11.57 17.99 4.81
C THR A 179 -10.22 17.70 4.18
N VAL A 180 -10.23 17.02 3.03
CA VAL A 180 -9.05 16.83 2.20
C VAL A 180 -9.22 17.60 0.90
N THR A 181 -8.29 18.49 0.58
CA THR A 181 -8.24 19.11 -0.76
C THR A 181 -7.46 18.19 -1.68
N ALA A 182 -8.15 17.56 -2.63
CA ALA A 182 -7.55 16.63 -3.56
C ALA A 182 -6.64 17.37 -4.55
N ARG A 183 -5.39 16.92 -4.66
CA ARG A 183 -4.49 17.31 -5.77
C ARG A 183 -4.60 16.32 -6.93
N PHE A 184 -4.97 15.08 -6.61
CA PHE A 184 -5.08 14.00 -7.56
C PHE A 184 -6.15 13.02 -7.09
N LEU A 185 -7.01 12.57 -8.00
CA LEU A 185 -8.04 11.57 -7.75
C LEU A 185 -8.09 10.58 -8.92
N ARG A 186 -7.92 9.30 -8.60
CA ARG A 186 -8.14 8.18 -9.50
C ARG A 186 -9.41 7.44 -9.12
N VAL A 187 -10.19 7.04 -10.11
CA VAL A 187 -11.40 6.23 -9.92
C VAL A 187 -11.35 5.00 -10.83
N GLY A 188 -11.78 3.84 -10.34
CA GLY A 188 -11.92 2.62 -11.15
C GLY A 188 -11.31 1.37 -10.54
N ALA A 189 -11.40 0.25 -11.27
CA ALA A 189 -11.11 -1.10 -10.73
C ALA A 189 -9.62 -1.30 -10.35
N GLY A 190 -8.70 -0.57 -10.98
CA GLY A 190 -7.26 -0.69 -10.72
C GLY A 190 -6.74 0.16 -9.56
N VAL A 191 -7.59 0.84 -8.78
CA VAL A 191 -7.13 1.72 -7.70
C VAL A 191 -6.92 1.00 -6.37
N VAL A 192 -7.54 -0.17 -6.19
CA VAL A 192 -7.43 -1.00 -4.98
C VAL A 192 -6.52 -2.19 -5.23
N SER A 193 -5.39 -2.24 -4.51
CA SER A 193 -4.41 -3.34 -4.62
C SER A 193 -4.35 -4.25 -3.39
N ALA A 194 -5.01 -3.85 -2.31
CA ALA A 194 -5.14 -4.59 -1.07
C ALA A 194 -6.51 -4.31 -0.45
N LEU A 195 -7.19 -5.38 -0.02
CA LEU A 195 -8.55 -5.35 0.49
C LEU A 195 -8.57 -6.01 1.88
N PRO A 196 -8.53 -5.24 2.97
CA PRO A 196 -8.76 -5.75 4.32
C PRO A 196 -10.24 -6.10 4.51
N GLY A 197 -10.52 -7.14 5.28
CA GLY A 197 -11.87 -7.54 5.62
C GLY A 197 -11.92 -8.73 6.57
N THR A 198 -13.13 -9.18 6.85
CA THR A 198 -13.40 -10.40 7.62
C THR A 198 -13.93 -11.47 6.69
N ILE A 199 -13.37 -12.68 6.74
CA ILE A 199 -13.86 -13.82 5.95
C ILE A 199 -15.28 -14.16 6.41
N LYS A 200 -16.25 -14.16 5.49
CA LYS A 200 -17.62 -14.64 5.75
C LYS A 200 -17.79 -16.07 5.29
N THR A 201 -17.26 -16.40 4.12
CA THR A 201 -17.23 -17.76 3.60
C THR A 201 -15.89 -18.04 2.94
N ALA A 202 -15.45 -19.30 3.02
CA ALA A 202 -14.28 -19.80 2.33
C ALA A 202 -14.62 -21.11 1.63
N THR A 203 -14.32 -21.20 0.34
CA THR A 203 -14.52 -22.39 -0.49
C THR A 203 -13.24 -22.65 -1.28
N LYS A 204 -13.17 -23.80 -1.98
CA LYS A 204 -12.03 -24.10 -2.83
C LYS A 204 -11.94 -23.07 -3.96
N GLY A 205 -10.90 -22.24 -3.94
CA GLY A 205 -10.63 -21.24 -4.98
C GLY A 205 -11.39 -19.92 -4.84
N ALA A 206 -12.14 -19.69 -3.75
CA ALA A 206 -12.82 -18.42 -3.54
C ALA A 206 -13.11 -18.10 -2.05
N LEU A 207 -13.17 -16.82 -1.73
CA LEU A 207 -13.64 -16.27 -0.44
C LEU A 207 -14.77 -15.28 -0.69
N THR A 208 -15.66 -15.12 0.27
CA THR A 208 -16.41 -13.88 0.44
C THR A 208 -15.87 -13.18 1.67
N ILE A 209 -15.43 -11.93 1.52
CA ILE A 209 -14.99 -11.11 2.65
C ILE A 209 -15.94 -9.93 2.83
N GLU A 210 -16.20 -9.55 4.07
CA GLU A 210 -16.85 -8.28 4.41
C GLU A 210 -15.78 -7.24 4.68
N VAL A 211 -15.77 -6.20 3.84
CA VAL A 211 -14.86 -5.07 3.99
C VAL A 211 -15.43 -4.06 4.98
N PRO A 212 -14.59 -3.19 5.57
CA PRO A 212 -15.07 -2.09 6.41
C PRO A 212 -16.18 -1.28 5.72
N GLY A 213 -17.24 -0.97 6.46
CA GLY A 213 -18.47 -0.42 5.90
C GLY A 213 -19.51 -1.46 5.47
N GLY A 214 -19.26 -2.75 5.72
CA GLY A 214 -20.26 -3.83 5.62
C GLY A 214 -20.50 -4.35 4.20
N THR A 215 -19.77 -3.85 3.20
CA THR A 215 -19.87 -4.38 1.83
C THR A 215 -19.23 -5.76 1.77
N GLN A 216 -19.91 -6.74 1.17
CA GLN A 216 -19.33 -8.04 0.88
C GLN A 216 -18.71 -8.05 -0.51
N VAL A 217 -17.50 -8.59 -0.62
CA VAL A 217 -16.74 -8.70 -1.86
C VAL A 217 -16.41 -10.16 -2.12
N GLN A 218 -16.72 -10.62 -3.32
CA GLN A 218 -16.29 -11.93 -3.81
C GLN A 218 -14.83 -11.88 -4.22
N VAL A 219 -14.04 -12.80 -3.68
CA VAL A 219 -12.60 -12.90 -3.93
C VAL A 219 -12.33 -14.24 -4.60
N LYS A 220 -11.83 -14.21 -5.84
CA LYS A 220 -11.30 -15.38 -6.52
C LYS A 220 -9.86 -15.64 -6.05
N LEU A 221 -9.55 -16.90 -5.76
CA LEU A 221 -8.20 -17.39 -5.44
C LEU A 221 -7.70 -18.28 -6.59
N PRO A 222 -7.03 -17.72 -7.61
CA PRO A 222 -6.37 -18.53 -8.64
C PRO A 222 -5.39 -19.54 -8.05
N ASP A 223 -5.10 -20.60 -8.81
CA ASP A 223 -4.05 -21.55 -8.46
C ASP A 223 -2.71 -20.82 -8.29
N GLY A 224 -1.96 -21.16 -7.24
CA GLY A 224 -0.71 -20.49 -6.91
C GLY A 224 -0.85 -19.20 -6.07
N THR A 225 -2.07 -18.80 -5.69
CA THR A 225 -2.27 -17.69 -4.74
C THR A 225 -1.48 -17.94 -3.46
N ALA A 226 -0.59 -17.01 -3.10
CA ALA A 226 0.18 -17.10 -1.86
C ALA A 226 -0.74 -16.87 -0.66
N ILE A 227 -0.77 -17.80 0.29
CA ILE A 227 -1.53 -17.66 1.53
C ILE A 227 -0.53 -17.66 2.69
N LEU A 228 -0.58 -16.60 3.49
CA LEU A 228 0.30 -16.38 4.63
C LEU A 228 -0.50 -16.13 5.89
N SER A 229 0.05 -16.51 7.03
CA SER A 229 -0.42 -16.13 8.35
C SER A 229 0.60 -15.25 9.07
N GLN A 230 0.10 -14.33 9.87
CA GLN A 230 0.90 -13.51 10.77
C GLN A 230 0.90 -14.08 12.17
N LYS A 231 2.05 -14.00 12.84
CA LYS A 231 2.18 -14.23 14.27
C LYS A 231 3.04 -13.12 14.88
N SER A 232 2.62 -12.61 16.04
CA SER A 232 3.47 -11.68 16.81
C SER A 232 4.83 -12.33 17.11
N SER A 233 5.89 -11.54 17.04
CA SER A 233 7.27 -11.99 17.29
C SER A 233 8.06 -10.86 17.97
N THR A 234 9.28 -11.16 18.36
CA THR A 234 10.19 -10.23 19.04
C THR A 234 11.50 -10.09 18.26
N PRO A 235 12.29 -9.02 18.49
CA PRO A 235 13.59 -8.86 17.83
C PRO A 235 14.55 -10.02 18.12
N SER A 236 14.48 -10.61 19.31
CA SER A 236 15.28 -11.77 19.71
C SER A 236 14.95 -13.06 18.93
N ASP A 237 13.79 -13.13 18.28
CA ASP A 237 13.41 -14.30 17.47
C ASP A 237 14.05 -14.30 16.09
N ILE A 238 14.70 -13.20 15.70
CA ILE A 238 15.28 -13.01 14.36
C ILE A 238 16.60 -13.76 14.28
N LYS A 239 16.77 -14.56 13.22
CA LYS A 239 17.98 -15.36 13.00
C LYS A 239 18.73 -14.89 11.75
N THR A 240 20.05 -14.96 11.80
CA THR A 240 20.90 -14.76 10.63
C THR A 240 20.48 -15.73 9.51
N GLY A 241 20.38 -15.21 8.29
CA GLY A 241 19.94 -15.93 7.10
C GLY A 241 18.44 -15.83 6.82
N GLU A 242 17.60 -15.42 7.78
CA GLU A 242 16.16 -15.27 7.56
C GLU A 242 15.87 -14.17 6.55
N LEU A 243 14.79 -14.33 5.77
CA LEU A 243 14.27 -13.26 4.96
C LEU A 243 13.49 -12.28 5.83
N VAL A 244 13.61 -11.00 5.49
CA VAL A 244 12.96 -9.90 6.18
C VAL A 244 12.40 -8.88 5.21
N ALA A 245 11.32 -8.24 5.62
CA ALA A 245 10.67 -7.13 4.93
C ALA A 245 10.49 -5.99 5.93
N VAL A 246 11.13 -4.85 5.67
CA VAL A 246 11.16 -3.70 6.57
C VAL A 246 10.21 -2.62 6.05
N VAL A 247 9.28 -2.18 6.90
CA VAL A 247 8.46 -0.98 6.69
C VAL A 247 9.13 0.18 7.40
N PRO A 248 9.66 1.19 6.68
CA PRO A 248 10.29 2.35 7.31
C PRO A 248 9.34 3.14 8.21
N ALA A 249 9.85 3.83 9.23
CA ALA A 249 9.07 4.73 10.07
C ALA A 249 8.79 6.07 9.38
N THR A 250 9.71 6.51 8.53
CA THR A 250 9.55 7.69 7.67
C THR A 250 9.66 7.30 6.21
N PHE A 251 8.90 7.98 5.35
CA PHE A 251 9.02 7.79 3.92
C PHE A 251 10.31 8.45 3.42
N GLN A 252 11.33 7.65 3.12
CA GLN A 252 12.52 8.11 2.43
C GLN A 252 12.66 7.38 1.10
N MET A 253 12.45 8.11 -0.01
CA MET A 253 12.70 7.57 -1.35
C MET A 253 14.20 7.44 -1.57
N GLY A 254 14.67 6.23 -1.88
CA GLY A 254 16.05 6.01 -2.31
C GLY A 254 17.12 6.34 -1.27
N GLY A 255 16.77 6.45 0.01
CA GLY A 255 17.74 6.72 1.07
C GLY A 255 18.83 5.65 1.11
N GLU A 256 20.08 6.05 0.88
CA GLU A 256 21.25 5.28 1.26
C GLU A 256 21.45 5.42 2.77
N GLY A 257 21.68 4.30 3.48
CA GLY A 257 21.94 4.31 4.92
C GLY A 257 21.02 3.41 5.75
N ASP A 258 21.12 3.60 7.06
CA ASP A 258 20.38 2.85 8.09
C ASP A 258 18.88 3.12 8.00
N ILE A 259 18.08 2.10 8.33
CA ILE A 259 16.62 2.15 8.25
C ILE A 259 16.06 2.19 9.66
N GLU A 260 15.28 3.22 9.98
CA GLU A 260 14.39 3.20 11.13
C GLU A 260 13.06 2.54 10.72
N ALA A 261 12.67 1.46 11.38
CA ALA A 261 11.55 0.61 11.01
C ALA A 261 10.35 0.79 11.93
N SER A 262 9.18 1.04 11.36
CA SER A 262 7.89 1.03 12.09
C SER A 262 7.29 -0.37 12.17
N ARG A 263 7.54 -1.23 11.17
CA ARG A 263 7.15 -2.65 11.20
C ARG A 263 8.23 -3.50 10.55
N LEU A 264 8.43 -4.69 11.09
CA LEU A 264 9.37 -5.67 10.57
C LEU A 264 8.65 -7.01 10.36
N PHE A 265 8.71 -7.54 9.15
CA PHE A 265 8.23 -8.88 8.82
C PHE A 265 9.42 -9.83 8.66
N VAL A 266 9.31 -11.05 9.19
CA VAL A 266 10.38 -12.06 9.22
C VAL A 266 9.82 -13.42 8.78
N GLY A 267 10.58 -14.21 8.03
CA GLY A 267 10.20 -15.59 7.67
C GLY A 267 9.81 -15.76 6.21
N GLU A 268 8.62 -16.31 5.93
CA GLU A 268 8.12 -16.56 4.57
C GLU A 268 7.74 -15.23 3.88
N ILE A 269 8.75 -14.50 3.39
CA ILE A 269 8.57 -13.29 2.60
C ILE A 269 8.34 -13.70 1.14
N PRO A 270 7.17 -13.42 0.52
CA PRO A 270 6.92 -13.73 -0.87
C PRO A 270 7.95 -13.07 -1.78
N SER A 271 8.45 -13.81 -2.77
CA SER A 271 9.27 -13.23 -3.84
C SER A 271 8.45 -12.18 -4.60
N GLY A 272 8.97 -10.96 -4.75
CA GLY A 272 8.29 -9.86 -5.44
C GLY A 272 8.01 -8.68 -4.53
N ASN A 273 7.02 -7.85 -4.87
CA ASN A 273 6.66 -6.68 -4.08
C ASN A 273 5.93 -7.10 -2.79
N ALA A 274 6.67 -7.19 -1.68
CA ALA A 274 6.14 -7.36 -0.34
C ALA A 274 5.33 -6.14 0.17
N GLY A 275 5.13 -5.09 -0.63
CA GLY A 275 4.34 -3.91 -0.24
C GLY A 275 2.91 -4.22 0.21
N TRP A 276 2.33 -5.33 -0.24
CA TRP A 276 0.98 -5.74 0.18
C TRP A 276 0.92 -6.37 1.57
N ILE A 277 2.01 -6.97 2.08
CA ILE A 277 2.03 -7.51 3.44
C ILE A 277 2.11 -6.41 4.52
N ALA A 278 2.49 -5.19 4.12
CA ALA A 278 2.56 -4.03 5.01
C ALA A 278 1.18 -3.44 5.40
N GLY A 279 0.08 -3.91 4.79
CA GLY A 279 -1.30 -3.52 5.10
C GLY A 279 -1.88 -2.48 4.15
N GLY A 280 -3.15 -2.68 3.75
CA GLY A 280 -3.87 -1.94 2.71
C GLY A 280 -4.25 -0.49 3.00
N ALA A 281 -3.71 0.13 4.06
CA ALA A 281 -3.93 1.54 4.41
C ALA A 281 -2.66 2.40 4.32
N ALA A 282 -1.52 1.80 3.97
CA ALA A 282 -0.30 2.57 3.79
C ALA A 282 -0.45 3.51 2.56
N PRO A 283 -0.11 4.81 2.68
CA PRO A 283 0.00 5.71 1.54
C PRO A 283 1.08 5.16 0.60
N MET A 284 0.65 4.60 -0.53
CA MET A 284 1.44 3.74 -1.43
C MET A 284 1.84 2.40 -0.78
N PRO A 285 2.28 1.39 -1.56
CA PRO A 285 3.16 0.37 -0.98
C PRO A 285 4.37 1.13 -0.42
N MET A 286 4.35 1.41 0.89
CA MET A 286 5.54 1.77 1.65
C MET A 286 6.63 0.87 1.13
N MET A 287 7.74 1.45 0.68
CA MET A 287 8.76 0.71 -0.04
C MET A 287 9.33 -0.31 0.94
N VAL A 288 8.79 -1.53 0.91
CA VAL A 288 9.19 -2.58 1.85
C VAL A 288 10.58 -2.99 1.44
N VAL A 289 11.56 -2.62 2.26
CA VAL A 289 12.94 -3.00 2.02
C VAL A 289 13.05 -4.47 2.37
N SER A 290 13.20 -5.31 1.35
CA SER A 290 13.29 -6.76 1.53
C SER A 290 14.73 -7.22 1.35
N GLY A 291 15.16 -8.16 2.19
CA GLY A 291 16.51 -8.68 2.21
C GLY A 291 16.65 -9.91 3.07
N SER A 292 17.89 -10.33 3.31
CA SER A 292 18.21 -11.41 4.26
C SER A 292 18.95 -10.85 5.47
N VAL A 293 18.74 -11.44 6.65
CA VAL A 293 19.45 -11.03 7.88
C VAL A 293 20.91 -11.45 7.76
N SER A 294 21.81 -10.48 7.76
CA SER A 294 23.26 -10.72 7.78
C SER A 294 23.83 -10.78 9.19
N LYS A 295 23.18 -10.09 10.14
CA LYS A 295 23.46 -10.13 11.57
C LYS A 295 22.16 -9.85 12.33
N ALA A 296 21.83 -10.67 13.32
CA ALA A 296 20.59 -10.52 14.09
C ALA A 296 20.67 -9.41 15.15
N ASP A 297 21.84 -9.23 15.78
CA ASP A 297 22.04 -8.22 16.82
C ASP A 297 23.44 -7.57 16.75
N PRO A 298 23.56 -6.25 16.52
CA PRO A 298 22.50 -5.36 16.05
C PRO A 298 21.97 -5.81 14.68
N LEU A 299 20.67 -5.61 14.45
CA LEU A 299 20.02 -6.08 13.22
C LEU A 299 20.63 -5.40 11.99
N THR A 300 21.18 -6.21 11.10
CA THR A 300 21.75 -5.77 9.82
C THR A 300 21.27 -6.70 8.72
N ILE A 301 20.69 -6.13 7.66
CA ILE A 301 20.12 -6.86 6.55
C ILE A 301 20.97 -6.68 5.30
N ARG A 302 21.00 -7.69 4.44
CA ARG A 302 21.58 -7.64 3.11
C ARG A 302 20.49 -7.37 2.09
N VAL A 303 20.65 -6.28 1.34
CA VAL A 303 19.68 -5.81 0.35
C VAL A 303 20.36 -5.80 -1.02
N GLY A 304 20.41 -6.96 -1.67
CA GLY A 304 21.27 -7.14 -2.85
C GLY A 304 22.74 -7.26 -2.41
N GLN A 305 23.63 -6.44 -2.98
CA GLN A 305 25.05 -6.43 -2.59
C GLN A 305 25.31 -5.62 -1.31
N ASP A 306 24.42 -4.69 -0.97
CA ASP A 306 24.59 -3.77 0.15
C ASP A 306 24.18 -4.40 1.49
N LYS A 307 24.79 -3.93 2.57
CA LYS A 307 24.36 -4.18 3.95
C LYS A 307 23.79 -2.90 4.54
N ARG A 308 22.71 -3.02 5.31
CA ARG A 308 22.03 -1.88 5.97
C ARG A 308 21.69 -2.23 7.41
N ALA A 309 21.99 -1.36 8.36
CA ALA A 309 21.50 -1.55 9.72
C ALA A 309 20.02 -1.19 9.79
N VAL A 310 19.29 -1.90 10.63
CA VAL A 310 17.86 -1.67 10.88
C VAL A 310 17.67 -1.39 12.36
N LYS A 311 17.12 -0.23 12.68
CA LYS A 311 16.73 0.16 14.04
C LYS A 311 15.21 0.12 14.12
N LEU A 312 14.68 -0.45 15.19
CA LEU A 312 13.23 -0.43 15.43
C LEU A 312 12.84 0.91 16.05
N ALA A 313 11.89 1.60 15.44
CA ALA A 313 11.29 2.81 16.00
C ALA A 313 10.56 2.49 17.30
N GLN A 314 10.31 3.50 18.13
CA GLN A 314 9.48 3.34 19.31
C GLN A 314 8.08 2.84 18.92
N GLY A 315 7.61 1.76 19.56
CA GLY A 315 6.32 1.14 19.24
C GLY A 315 6.31 0.28 17.98
N ALA A 316 7.46 0.01 17.37
CA ALA A 316 7.53 -0.83 16.19
C ALA A 316 7.08 -2.27 16.46
N THR A 317 6.40 -2.87 15.49
CA THR A 317 5.94 -4.27 15.59
C THR A 317 6.86 -5.22 14.83
N VAL A 318 7.17 -6.38 15.41
CA VAL A 318 7.83 -7.48 14.71
C VAL A 318 6.81 -8.60 14.48
N VAL A 319 6.66 -9.01 13.23
CA VAL A 319 5.68 -10.01 12.78
C VAL A 319 6.41 -11.13 12.06
N ARG A 320 6.12 -12.37 12.46
CA ARG A 320 6.59 -13.56 11.75
C ARG A 320 5.54 -13.98 10.73
N LEU A 321 5.97 -14.18 9.50
CA LEU A 321 5.15 -14.72 8.41
C LEU A 321 5.42 -16.20 8.25
N ALA A 322 4.35 -16.97 8.22
CA ALA A 322 4.39 -18.40 7.94
C ALA A 322 3.48 -18.71 6.75
N ARG A 323 3.83 -19.76 6.00
CA ARG A 323 2.98 -20.30 4.96
C ARG A 323 1.70 -20.85 5.58
N ALA A 324 0.58 -20.50 4.98
CA ALA A 324 -0.73 -21.06 5.28
C ALA A 324 -1.34 -21.63 3.99
N PHE A 325 -2.46 -22.31 4.12
CA PHE A 325 -3.14 -23.01 3.04
C PHE A 325 -4.60 -22.61 2.96
N SER A 326 -5.27 -22.98 1.86
CA SER A 326 -6.68 -22.65 1.65
C SER A 326 -7.61 -23.21 2.73
N PHE A 327 -7.25 -24.34 3.35
CA PHE A 327 -8.00 -24.90 4.49
C PHE A 327 -7.81 -24.14 5.81
N ASP A 328 -6.82 -23.25 5.89
CA ASP A 328 -6.62 -22.38 7.06
C ASP A 328 -7.54 -21.16 7.03
N LEU A 329 -8.14 -20.85 5.87
CA LEU A 329 -9.07 -19.75 5.66
C LEU A 329 -10.45 -20.14 6.22
N LYS A 330 -10.84 -19.49 7.31
CA LYS A 330 -12.06 -19.81 8.08
C LYS A 330 -12.93 -18.57 8.26
N PRO A 331 -14.27 -18.73 8.24
CA PRO A 331 -15.18 -17.65 8.60
C PRO A 331 -14.83 -17.00 9.94
N GLY A 332 -14.97 -15.68 10.01
CA GLY A 332 -14.66 -14.86 11.18
C GLY A 332 -13.21 -14.39 11.28
N GLN A 333 -12.29 -14.92 10.47
CA GLN A 333 -10.90 -14.46 10.49
C GLN A 333 -10.74 -13.11 9.78
N GLU A 334 -9.93 -12.24 10.37
CA GLU A 334 -9.46 -11.03 9.69
C GLU A 334 -8.39 -11.37 8.66
N VAL A 335 -8.48 -10.70 7.51
CA VAL A 335 -7.60 -10.95 6.37
C VAL A 335 -7.31 -9.67 5.62
N THR A 336 -6.13 -9.59 5.01
CA THR A 336 -5.84 -8.65 3.91
C THR A 336 -5.62 -9.43 2.63
N VAL A 337 -6.44 -9.15 1.61
CA VAL A 337 -6.31 -9.78 0.29
C VAL A 337 -5.61 -8.81 -0.65
N ALA A 338 -4.44 -9.18 -1.14
CA ALA A 338 -3.74 -8.45 -2.19
C ALA A 338 -4.18 -8.94 -3.56
N GLY A 339 -4.40 -8.03 -4.49
CA GLY A 339 -4.94 -8.40 -5.80
C GLY A 339 -5.42 -7.21 -6.59
N ARG A 340 -6.44 -7.42 -7.42
CA ARG A 340 -7.07 -6.39 -8.25
C ARG A 340 -8.58 -6.54 -8.24
N MET A 341 -9.30 -5.42 -8.30
CA MET A 341 -10.74 -5.43 -8.55
C MET A 341 -10.99 -5.70 -10.04
N THR A 342 -12.07 -6.39 -10.36
CA THR A 342 -12.58 -6.57 -11.72
C THR A 342 -13.76 -5.63 -11.99
N PRO A 343 -14.14 -5.41 -13.26
CA PRO A 343 -15.27 -4.54 -13.61
C PRO A 343 -16.60 -4.94 -12.95
N ASP A 344 -16.79 -6.23 -12.67
CA ASP A 344 -17.98 -6.78 -12.00
C ASP A 344 -17.99 -6.59 -10.48
N GLY A 345 -16.96 -5.93 -9.92
CA GLY A 345 -16.84 -5.68 -8.48
C GLY A 345 -16.32 -6.86 -7.67
N SER A 346 -15.95 -7.97 -8.30
CA SER A 346 -15.19 -9.05 -7.65
C SER A 346 -13.70 -8.70 -7.57
N PHE A 347 -12.95 -9.50 -6.81
CA PHE A 347 -11.52 -9.28 -6.58
C PHE A 347 -10.74 -10.54 -6.92
N ILE A 348 -9.69 -10.41 -7.73
CA ILE A 348 -8.79 -11.52 -8.04
C ILE A 348 -7.57 -11.39 -7.14
N ALA A 349 -7.41 -12.34 -6.22
CA ALA A 349 -6.27 -12.37 -5.32
C ALA A 349 -5.00 -12.82 -6.04
N ARG A 350 -3.88 -12.20 -5.66
CA ARG A 350 -2.52 -12.71 -5.85
C ARG A 350 -1.89 -13.19 -4.54
N GLY A 351 -2.41 -12.70 -3.42
CA GLY A 351 -1.93 -13.03 -2.09
C GLY A 351 -3.01 -12.80 -1.03
N VAL A 352 -2.98 -13.63 0.01
CA VAL A 352 -3.89 -13.56 1.15
C VAL A 352 -3.04 -13.59 2.42
N LEU A 353 -3.29 -12.65 3.32
CA LEU A 353 -2.60 -12.53 4.59
C LEU A 353 -3.61 -12.57 5.73
N LEU A 354 -3.62 -13.67 6.48
CA LEU A 354 -4.39 -13.78 7.72
C LEU A 354 -3.75 -12.90 8.78
N SER A 355 -4.54 -12.03 9.40
CA SER A 355 -4.09 -11.18 10.52
C SER A 355 -3.65 -12.05 11.69
N ALA A 356 -2.74 -11.52 12.52
CA ALA A 356 -2.31 -12.20 13.72
C ALA A 356 -3.50 -12.35 14.68
N GLN A 357 -3.69 -13.57 15.19
CA GLN A 357 -4.56 -13.85 16.33
C GLN A 357 -3.83 -13.54 17.64
#